data_AF-A0A6V8NCM8-F1
#
_entry.id   AF-A0A6V8NCM8-F1
#
_cell.length_a   1.000
_cell.length_b   1.000
_cell.length_c   1.000
_cell.angle_alpha   90.00
_cell.angle_beta   90.00
_cell.angle_gamma   90.00
#
_symmetry.space_group_name_H-M   'P 1'
#
loop_
_entity.id
_entity.type
_entity.pdbx_description
1 polymer ?
#
loop_
_entity_poly.entity_id
_entity_poly.type
_entity_poly.pdbx_seq_one_letter_code
_entity_poly.pdbx_strand_id
1 'polypeptide(L)' 'MSKRGKEKKAENVEKRRRQMEEALECQALKQAAEKEMSFVAKVRPKQCSFAYCRRYVSPSCTVCPYCGTPLGPVLEALAT' A
#
# COMPACT_ATOMS: atom_id res chain seq x y z
N MET A 1 -38.50 36.03 0.98
CA MET A 1 -37.84 34.89 0.30
C MET A 1 -38.81 33.70 0.23
N SER A 2 -39.07 33.15 -0.95
CA SER A 2 -40.02 32.04 -1.16
C SER A 2 -39.53 30.73 -0.54
N LYS A 3 -40.45 29.89 -0.03
CA LYS A 3 -40.15 28.56 0.59
C LYS A 3 -39.22 27.70 -0.29
N ARG A 4 -39.49 27.65 -1.61
CA ARG A 4 -38.66 26.96 -2.62
C ARG A 4 -37.20 27.42 -2.71
N GLY A 5 -36.92 28.68 -2.38
CA GLY A 5 -35.55 29.21 -2.39
C GLY A 5 -34.72 28.71 -1.20
N LYS A 6 -35.37 28.47 -0.06
CA LYS A 6 -34.71 27.92 1.14
C LYS A 6 -34.36 26.44 0.95
N GLU A 7 -35.27 25.68 0.34
CA GLU A 7 -35.08 24.25 0.03
C GLU A 7 -33.90 24.05 -0.94
N LYS A 8 -33.84 24.81 -2.04
CA LYS A 8 -32.71 24.76 -2.98
C LYS A 8 -31.36 25.14 -2.35
N LYS A 9 -31.36 26.10 -1.42
CA LYS A 9 -30.13 26.49 -0.71
C LYS A 9 -29.65 25.38 0.22
N ALA A 10 -30.57 24.72 0.94
CA ALA A 10 -30.24 23.59 1.81
C ALA A 10 -29.69 22.40 1.00
N GLU A 11 -30.31 22.07 -0.13
CA GLU A 11 -29.84 21.02 -1.04
C GLU A 11 -28.43 21.31 -1.58
N ASN A 12 -28.16 22.56 -1.97
CA ASN A 12 -26.85 22.95 -2.49
C ASN A 12 -25.74 22.84 -1.42
N VAL A 13 -26.05 23.22 -0.19
CA VAL A 13 -25.12 23.08 0.95
C VAL A 13 -24.81 21.61 1.22
N GLU A 14 -25.83 20.75 1.25
CA GLU A 14 -25.63 19.32 1.48
C GLU A 14 -24.86 18.66 0.33
N LYS A 15 -25.11 19.08 -0.92
CA LYS A 15 -24.35 18.62 -2.08
C LYS A 15 -22.87 18.97 -1.97
N ARG A 16 -22.52 20.20 -1.56
CA ARG A 16 -21.11 20.59 -1.34
C ARG A 16 -20.47 19.82 -0.20
N ARG A 17 -21.21 19.56 0.88
CA ARG A 17 -20.71 18.76 2.01
C ARG A 17 -20.34 17.35 1.56
N ARG A 18 -21.22 16.67 0.81
CA ARG A 18 -20.93 15.33 0.29
C ARG A 18 -19.73 15.31 -0.65
N GLN A 19 -19.58 16.31 -1.51
CA GLN A 19 -18.42 16.41 -2.41
C GLN A 19 -17.10 16.59 -1.64
N MET A 20 -17.11 17.31 -0.53
CA MET A 20 -15.94 17.46 0.33
C MET A 20 -15.60 16.14 1.03
N GLU A 21 -16.60 15.44 1.55
CA GLU A 21 -16.44 14.13 2.20
C GLU A 21 -15.86 13.10 1.22
N GLU A 22 -16.43 12.98 0.02
CA GLU A 22 -15.93 12.09 -1.03
C GLU A 22 -14.48 12.42 -1.45
N ALA A 23 -14.14 13.71 -1.53
CA ALA A 23 -12.78 14.14 -1.86
C ALA A 23 -11.78 13.76 -0.75
N LEU A 24 -12.18 13.84 0.52
CA LEU A 24 -11.36 13.41 1.66
C LEU A 24 -11.15 11.89 1.64
N GLU A 25 -12.20 11.11 1.36
CA GLU A 25 -12.09 9.65 1.23
C GLU A 25 -11.15 9.26 0.07
N CYS A 26 -11.30 9.90 -1.10
CA CYS A 26 -10.41 9.68 -2.23
C CYS A 26 -8.95 10.04 -1.91
N GLN A 27 -8.72 11.11 -1.13
CA GLN A 27 -7.38 11.48 -0.70
C GLN A 27 -6.77 10.44 0.25
N ALA A 28 -7.55 9.92 1.20
CA ALA A 28 -7.10 8.87 2.11
C ALA A 28 -6.73 7.59 1.34
N LEU A 29 -7.53 7.21 0.33
CA LEU A 29 -7.23 6.06 -0.54
C LEU A 29 -5.94 6.26 -1.33
N LYS A 30 -5.70 7.46 -1.88
CA LYS A 30 -4.44 7.78 -2.58
C LYS A 30 -3.23 7.66 -1.65
N GLN A 31 -3.31 8.22 -0.44
CA GLN A 31 -2.23 8.12 0.55
C GLN A 31 -1.97 6.68 0.97
N ALA A 32 -3.02 5.86 1.14
CA ALA A 32 -2.89 4.45 1.45
C ALA A 32 -2.19 3.69 0.30
N ALA A 33 -2.58 3.95 -0.95
CA ALA A 33 -1.94 3.35 -2.12
C ALA A 33 -0.47 3.75 -2.26
N GLU A 34 -0.13 5.02 -2.07
CA GLU A 34 1.26 5.50 -2.07
C GLU A 34 2.10 4.80 -0.98
N LYS A 35 1.52 4.62 0.20
CA LYS A 35 2.17 3.90 1.30
C LYS A 35 2.39 2.42 0.96
N GLU A 36 1.40 1.73 0.40
CA GLU A 36 1.54 0.33 -0.03
C GLU A 36 2.58 0.16 -1.14
N MET A 37 2.59 1.05 -2.14
CA MET A 37 3.59 1.03 -3.21
C MET A 37 5.02 1.20 -2.66
N SER A 38 5.20 2.07 -1.66
CA SER A 38 6.50 2.25 -1.00
C SER A 38 6.95 1.00 -0.21
N PHE A 39 6.00 0.21 0.31
CA PHE A 39 6.29 -1.04 1.00
C PHE A 39 6.68 -2.14 0.00
N VAL A 40 5.94 -2.30 -1.09
CA VAL A 40 6.25 -3.27 -2.15
C VAL A 40 7.64 -3.01 -2.76
N ALA A 41 8.04 -1.75 -2.92
CA ALA A 41 9.36 -1.39 -3.42
C ALA A 41 10.53 -1.76 -2.48
N LYS A 42 10.28 -1.85 -1.16
CA LYS A 42 11.31 -2.16 -0.15
C LYS A 42 11.50 -3.65 0.08
N VAL A 43 10.49 -4.47 -0.19
CA VAL A 43 10.54 -5.92 0.05
C VAL A 43 11.10 -6.63 -1.17
N ARG A 44 12.44 -6.65 -1.30
CA ARG A 44 13.08 -7.45 -2.38
C ARG A 44 13.10 -8.94 -2.00
N PRO A 45 12.67 -9.83 -2.92
CA PRO A 45 12.77 -11.26 -2.67
C PRO A 45 14.23 -11.69 -2.57
N LYS A 46 14.52 -12.65 -1.69
CA LYS A 46 15.84 -13.29 -1.62
C LYS A 46 15.90 -14.39 -2.66
N GLN A 47 17.07 -14.64 -3.25
CA GLN A 47 17.30 -15.83 -4.05
C GLN A 47 18.01 -16.89 -3.20
N CYS A 48 17.56 -18.15 -3.28
CA CYS A 48 18.24 -19.25 -2.62
C CYS A 48 19.66 -19.44 -3.16
N SER A 49 20.65 -19.51 -2.27
CA SER A 49 22.08 -19.66 -2.61
C SER A 49 22.45 -21.06 -3.10
N PHE A 50 21.60 -22.06 -2.89
CA PHE A 50 21.84 -23.41 -3.35
C PHE A 50 21.82 -23.46 -4.89
N ALA A 51 22.92 -23.92 -5.48
CA ALA A 51 23.17 -23.84 -6.92
C ALA A 51 22.06 -24.48 -7.76
N TYR A 52 21.45 -25.56 -7.26
CA TYR A 52 20.38 -26.29 -7.96
C TYR A 52 18.97 -25.77 -7.65
N CYS A 53 18.78 -24.98 -6.59
CA CYS A 53 17.46 -24.43 -6.26
C CYS A 53 17.27 -23.05 -6.90
N ARG A 54 18.11 -22.06 -6.56
CA ARG A 54 18.05 -20.66 -7.04
C ARG A 54 16.66 -20.01 -7.12
N ARG A 55 15.67 -20.54 -6.39
CA ARG A 55 14.31 -20.01 -6.37
C ARG A 55 14.28 -18.72 -5.56
N TYR A 56 13.44 -17.79 -5.99
CA TYR A 56 13.10 -16.62 -5.21
C TYR A 56 12.17 -17.02 -4.06
N VAL A 57 12.46 -16.48 -2.89
CA VAL A 57 11.80 -16.77 -1.63
C VAL A 57 11.56 -15.47 -0.89
N SER A 58 10.58 -15.49 0.02
CA SER A 58 10.31 -14.33 0.86
C SER A 58 11.56 -13.90 1.63
N PRO A 59 11.85 -12.59 1.78
CA PRO A 59 12.96 -12.13 2.60
C PRO A 59 12.84 -12.55 4.06
N SER A 60 11.63 -12.86 4.54
CA SER A 60 11.37 -13.40 5.88
C SER A 60 11.79 -14.87 6.08
N CYS A 61 12.06 -15.62 5.00
CA CYS A 61 12.50 -17.01 5.12
C CYS A 61 13.93 -17.08 5.68
N THR A 62 14.12 -17.88 6.73
CA THR A 62 15.44 -18.25 7.28
C THR A 62 15.97 -19.56 6.67
N VAL A 63 15.07 -20.36 6.10
CA VAL A 63 15.37 -21.62 5.42
C VAL A 63 14.58 -21.67 4.12
N CYS A 64 15.18 -22.18 3.05
CA CYS A 64 14.52 -22.32 1.77
C CYS A 64 13.41 -23.39 1.86
N PRO A 65 12.14 -23.05 1.58
CA PRO A 65 11.03 -24.00 1.67
C PRO A 65 11.10 -25.11 0.62
N TYR A 66 11.94 -24.96 -0.40
CA TYR A 66 12.06 -25.93 -1.50
C TYR A 66 13.18 -26.95 -1.34
N CYS A 67 14.29 -26.57 -0.69
CA CYS A 67 15.48 -27.41 -0.61
C CYS A 67 16.10 -27.48 0.79
N GLY A 68 15.49 -26.84 1.79
CA GLY A 68 15.99 -26.85 3.17
C GLY A 68 17.30 -26.10 3.38
N THR A 69 17.85 -25.45 2.35
CA THR A 69 19.10 -24.69 2.50
C THR A 69 18.88 -23.46 3.38
N PRO A 70 19.69 -23.24 4.43
CA PRO A 70 19.61 -22.04 5.25
C PRO A 70 19.87 -20.80 4.38
N LEU A 71 18.95 -19.85 4.44
CA LEU A 71 19.05 -18.57 3.77
C LEU A 71 19.71 -17.63 4.78
N GLY A 72 20.94 -17.20 4.48
CA GLY A 72 21.72 -16.33 5.37
C GLY A 72 20.97 -15.06 5.81
N PRO A 73 21.49 -14.33 6.82
CA PRO A 73 20.86 -13.11 7.31
C PRO A 73 20.61 -12.14 6.15
N VAL A 74 19.49 -11.40 6.23
CA VAL A 74 19.31 -10.22 5.38
C VAL A 74 20.43 -9.27 5.81
N LEU A 75 21.55 -9.23 5.10
CA LEU A 75 22.37 -8.03 5.14
C LEU A 75 21.55 -6.99 4.40
N GLU A 76 20.67 -6.31 5.15
CA GLU A 76 20.06 -5.08 4.71
C GLU A 76 21.20 -4.15 4.35
N ALA A 77 21.46 -4.01 3.05
CA ALA A 77 22.20 -2.89 2.52
C ALA A 77 21.34 -1.64 2.78
N LEU A 78 21.44 -1.11 4.00
CA LEU A 78 21.22 0.30 4.28
C LEU A 78 22.29 1.06 3.49
N ALA A 79 22.01 1.29 2.21
CA ALA A 79 22.65 2.34 1.44
C ALA A 79 22.09 3.66 1.98
N THR A 80 22.88 4.29 2.85
CA THR A 80 22.79 5.70 3.23
C THR A 80 22.89 6.59 2.00
#